data_AF-A0A352JM90-F1
#
_entry.id   AF-A0A352JM90-F1
#
_cell.length_a   1.000
_cell.length_b   1.000
_cell.length_c   1.000
_cell.angle_alpha   90.00
_cell.angle_beta   90.00
_cell.angle_gamma   90.00
#
_symmetry.space_group_name_H-M   'P 1'
#
loop_
_entity.id
_entity.type
_entity.pdbx_description
1 polymer ?
#
loop_
_entity_poly.entity_id
_entity_poly.type
_entity_poly.pdbx_seq_one_letter_code
_entity_poly.pdbx_strand_id
1 'polypeptide(L)'
;MRDKISLHQYVLFGTLAILILWKIVTRNFSFDLGLLWWLLGAIIGFLFVFTDRFVYSFLMKPEEALGKRLKDLFDGKRFNEGLYLILNERHEQRELIMRSFLFVIVWMVLAVLTITSITSPFGRGFMLGMGIHLSFDLIYDYFWNKERFEQWFWQIKREVGTEEKRWFVIIVSTVIILLSFKF
;
A
#
# COMPACT_ATOMS: atom_id res chain seq x y z
N MET A 1 5.93 -11.86 15.08
CA MET A 1 4.90 -12.05 14.02
C MET A 1 3.72 -11.08 14.10
N ARG A 2 3.29 -10.61 15.29
CA ARG A 2 2.43 -9.41 15.47
C ARG A 2 3.03 -8.14 14.83
N ASP A 3 4.34 -8.17 14.56
CA ASP A 3 5.17 -6.99 14.31
C ASP A 3 4.95 -6.30 12.96
N LYS A 4 4.69 -7.02 11.84
CA LYS A 4 4.55 -6.34 10.53
C LYS A 4 3.20 -5.64 10.40
N ILE A 5 2.09 -6.21 10.91
CA ILE A 5 0.78 -5.53 10.89
C ILE A 5 0.79 -4.32 11.83
N SER A 6 1.36 -4.46 13.04
CA SER A 6 1.52 -3.31 13.92
C SER A 6 2.44 -2.26 13.31
N LEU A 7 3.50 -2.66 12.59
CA LEU A 7 4.39 -1.74 11.88
C LEU A 7 3.65 -0.96 10.77
N HIS A 8 2.74 -1.60 10.03
CA HIS A 8 1.87 -0.90 9.08
C HIS A 8 1.02 0.17 9.77
N GLN A 9 0.44 -0.15 10.94
CA GLN A 9 -0.36 0.80 11.71
C GLN A 9 0.50 1.96 12.22
N TYR A 10 1.68 1.68 12.77
CA TYR A 10 2.61 2.71 13.25
C TYR A 10 3.06 3.63 12.12
N VAL A 11 3.33 3.09 10.94
CA VAL A 11 3.73 3.89 9.78
C VAL A 11 2.56 4.75 9.30
N LEU A 12 1.36 4.19 9.14
CA LEU A 12 0.19 4.97 8.75
C LEU A 12 -0.09 6.11 9.72
N PHE A 13 -0.31 5.78 11.00
CA PHE A 13 -0.68 6.78 11.99
C PHE A 13 0.47 7.74 12.30
N GLY A 14 1.72 7.27 12.26
CA GLY A 14 2.91 8.10 12.41
C GLY A 14 3.03 9.12 11.28
N THR A 15 2.90 8.71 10.02
CA THR A 15 2.93 9.61 8.88
C THR A 15 1.78 10.61 8.93
N LEU A 16 0.55 10.16 9.21
CA LEU A 16 -0.60 11.07 9.33
C LEU A 16 -0.41 12.08 10.47
N ALA A 17 0.11 11.66 11.63
CA ALA A 17 0.43 12.56 12.73
C ALA A 17 1.48 13.60 12.34
N ILE A 18 2.55 13.20 11.66
CA ILE A 18 3.58 14.13 11.14
C ILE A 18 2.96 15.16 10.19
N LEU A 19 2.08 14.74 9.28
CA LEU A 19 1.44 15.64 8.33
C LEU A 19 0.45 16.61 9.00
N ILE A 20 -0.28 16.15 10.02
CA ILE A 20 -1.14 17.03 10.84
C ILE A 20 -0.29 18.05 11.59
N LEU A 21 0.79 17.61 12.26
CA LEU A 21 1.71 18.50 12.96
C LEU A 21 2.33 19.53 12.02
N TRP A 22 2.70 19.11 10.80
CA TRP A 22 3.16 20.02 9.75
C TRP A 22 2.12 21.08 9.39
N LYS A 23 0.84 20.70 9.22
CA LYS A 23 -0.25 21.65 8.97
C LYS A 23 -0.44 22.63 10.14
N ILE A 24 -0.26 22.17 11.39
CA ILE A 24 -0.33 23.02 12.58
C ILE A 24 0.83 24.04 12.59
N VAL A 25 2.07 23.58 12.40
CA VAL A 25 3.27 24.45 12.40
C VAL A 25 3.22 25.49 11.28
N THR A 26 2.71 25.12 10.11
CA THR A 26 2.55 26.03 8.96
C THR A 26 1.34 26.95 9.05
N ARG A 27 0.57 26.90 10.16
CA ARG A 27 -0.67 27.67 10.39
C ARG A 27 -1.78 27.43 9.34
N ASN A 28 -1.70 26.32 8.61
CA ASN A 28 -2.71 25.87 7.64
C ASN A 28 -3.67 24.83 8.23
N PHE A 29 -3.68 24.69 9.55
CA PHE A 29 -4.55 23.74 10.24
C PHE A 29 -5.94 24.34 10.45
N SER A 30 -6.96 23.62 9.99
CA SER A 30 -8.34 23.81 10.37
C SER A 30 -8.91 22.43 10.75
N PHE A 31 -9.59 22.37 11.89
CA PHE A 31 -10.30 21.17 12.29
C PHE A 31 -11.72 21.24 11.73
N ASP A 32 -11.93 20.65 10.56
CA ASP A 32 -13.20 20.65 9.85
C ASP A 32 -13.58 19.24 9.36
N LEU A 33 -14.75 19.12 8.74
CA LEU A 33 -15.18 17.87 8.12
C LEU A 33 -14.23 17.42 7.00
N GLY A 34 -13.54 18.36 6.34
CA GLY A 34 -12.55 18.06 5.30
C GLY A 34 -11.37 17.25 5.84
N LEU A 35 -10.85 17.60 7.02
CA LEU A 35 -9.81 16.85 7.70
C LEU A 35 -10.28 15.42 8.04
N LEU A 36 -11.52 15.26 8.53
CA LEU A 36 -12.07 13.94 8.84
C LEU A 36 -12.25 13.09 7.58
N TRP A 37 -12.74 13.68 6.48
CA TRP A 37 -12.85 13.00 5.19
C TRP A 37 -11.49 12.62 4.61
N TRP A 38 -10.48 13.46 4.78
CA TRP A 38 -9.11 13.18 4.38
C TRP A 38 -8.50 12.03 5.18
N LEU A 39 -8.69 12.00 6.50
CA LEU A 39 -8.25 10.90 7.36
C LEU A 39 -8.94 9.58 7.01
N LEU A 40 -10.26 9.62 6.81
CA LEU A 40 -11.03 8.46 6.39
C LEU A 40 -10.53 7.96 5.02
N GLY A 41 -10.33 8.86 4.07
CA GLY A 41 -9.72 8.56 2.79
C GLY A 41 -8.40 7.83 2.96
N ALA A 42 -7.48 8.36 3.76
CA ALA A 42 -6.16 7.75 3.98
C ALA A 42 -6.25 6.36 4.60
N ILE A 43 -7.12 6.15 5.58
CA ILE A 43 -7.34 4.82 6.18
C ILE A 43 -7.87 3.85 5.12
N ILE A 44 -8.89 4.24 4.37
CA ILE A 44 -9.50 3.39 3.35
C ILE A 44 -8.52 3.08 2.21
N GLY A 45 -7.76 4.07 1.73
CA GLY A 45 -6.73 3.88 0.71
C GLY A 45 -5.60 2.98 1.18
N PHE A 46 -5.19 3.11 2.44
CA PHE A 46 -4.21 2.21 3.04
C PHE A 46 -4.71 0.77 3.12
N LEU A 47 -5.98 0.58 3.49
CA LEU A 47 -6.62 -0.73 3.53
C LEU A 47 -6.83 -1.32 2.14
N PHE A 48 -7.08 -0.47 1.14
CA PHE A 48 -7.29 -0.89 -0.25
C PHE A 48 -6.11 -1.71 -0.79
N VAL A 49 -4.87 -1.40 -0.42
CA VAL A 49 -3.69 -2.16 -0.87
C VAL A 49 -3.64 -3.58 -0.27
N PHE A 50 -4.32 -3.86 0.85
CA PHE A 50 -4.48 -5.25 1.33
C PHE A 50 -5.42 -6.08 0.46
N THR A 51 -6.35 -5.45 -0.27
CA THR A 51 -7.33 -6.16 -1.12
C THR A 51 -6.66 -6.91 -2.25
N ASP A 52 -5.47 -6.49 -2.68
CA ASP A 52 -4.65 -7.17 -3.69
C ASP A 52 -4.39 -8.64 -3.35
N ARG A 53 -4.30 -8.98 -2.06
CA ARG A 53 -4.14 -10.36 -1.60
C ARG A 53 -5.40 -11.19 -1.75
N PHE A 54 -6.56 -10.57 -1.56
CA PHE A 54 -7.84 -11.20 -1.83
C PHE A 54 -8.00 -11.46 -3.33
N VAL A 55 -7.66 -10.47 -4.14
CA VAL A 55 -7.67 -10.60 -5.60
C VAL A 55 -6.78 -11.76 -6.04
N TYR A 56 -5.55 -11.83 -5.52
CA TYR A 56 -4.66 -12.95 -5.82
C TYR A 56 -5.27 -14.30 -5.46
N SER A 57 -5.70 -14.47 -4.21
CA SER A 57 -6.14 -15.77 -3.70
C SER A 57 -7.50 -16.24 -4.22
N PHE A 58 -8.44 -15.34 -4.50
CA PHE A 58 -9.80 -15.72 -4.94
C PHE A 58 -10.03 -15.58 -6.45
N LEU A 59 -9.32 -14.66 -7.12
CA LEU A 59 -9.56 -14.37 -8.53
C LEU A 59 -8.43 -14.85 -9.44
N MET A 60 -7.17 -14.61 -9.08
CA MET A 60 -6.04 -14.95 -9.95
C MET A 60 -5.58 -16.40 -9.84
N LYS A 61 -5.47 -16.91 -8.60
CA LYS A 61 -4.93 -18.24 -8.30
C LYS A 61 -5.83 -19.04 -7.34
N PRO A 62 -7.13 -19.21 -7.65
CA PRO A 62 -8.06 -19.92 -6.76
C PRO A 62 -7.70 -21.39 -6.55
N GLU A 63 -6.95 -22.00 -7.48
CA GLU A 63 -6.62 -23.43 -7.45
C GLU A 63 -5.35 -23.77 -6.65
N GLU A 64 -4.58 -22.75 -6.23
CA GLU A 64 -3.42 -22.94 -5.36
C GLU A 64 -3.83 -23.34 -3.94
N ALA A 65 -2.89 -23.89 -3.16
CA ALA A 65 -3.16 -24.39 -1.82
C ALA A 65 -3.80 -23.33 -0.91
N LEU A 66 -3.27 -22.10 -0.94
CA LEU A 66 -3.85 -20.94 -0.25
C LEU A 66 -5.27 -20.64 -0.73
N GLY A 67 -5.51 -20.57 -2.05
CA GLY A 67 -6.83 -20.29 -2.63
C GLY A 67 -7.88 -21.32 -2.23
N LYS A 68 -7.54 -22.61 -2.28
CA LYS A 68 -8.41 -23.71 -1.85
C LYS A 68 -8.75 -23.64 -0.37
N ARG A 69 -7.73 -23.48 0.50
CA ARG A 69 -7.95 -23.33 1.95
C ARG A 69 -8.84 -22.14 2.27
N LEU A 70 -8.66 -21.02 1.58
CA LEU A 70 -9.46 -19.84 1.79
C LEU A 70 -10.90 -20.03 1.33
N LYS A 71 -11.11 -20.69 0.20
CA LYS A 71 -12.45 -21.07 -0.24
C LYS A 71 -13.15 -21.94 0.81
N ASP A 72 -12.49 -22.98 1.31
CA ASP A 72 -13.05 -23.87 2.34
C ASP A 72 -13.40 -23.11 3.64
N LEU A 73 -12.56 -22.17 4.07
CA LEU A 73 -12.82 -21.35 5.25
C LEU A 73 -14.00 -20.40 5.06
N PHE A 74 -14.11 -19.76 3.89
CA PHE A 74 -15.21 -18.84 3.59
C PHE A 74 -16.53 -19.58 3.37
N ASP A 75 -16.52 -20.72 2.68
CA ASP A 75 -17.68 -21.60 2.51
C ASP A 75 -18.15 -22.16 3.87
N GLY A 76 -17.21 -22.45 4.77
CA GLY A 76 -17.45 -22.82 6.16
C GLY A 76 -17.85 -21.66 7.09
N LYS A 77 -18.08 -20.44 6.58
CA LYS A 77 -18.39 -19.21 7.35
C LYS A 77 -17.34 -18.82 8.40
N ARG A 78 -16.11 -19.33 8.29
CA ARG A 78 -14.98 -19.02 9.18
C ARG A 78 -14.21 -17.80 8.67
N PHE A 79 -14.92 -16.69 8.48
CA PHE A 79 -14.37 -15.47 7.86
C PHE A 79 -13.17 -14.91 8.61
N ASN A 80 -13.21 -14.88 9.95
CA ASN A 80 -12.10 -14.34 10.75
C ASN A 80 -10.81 -15.11 10.55
N GLU A 81 -10.90 -16.44 10.43
CA GLU A 81 -9.75 -17.31 10.21
C GLU A 81 -9.22 -17.17 8.78
N GLY A 82 -10.11 -17.07 7.79
CA GLY A 82 -9.71 -16.79 6.40
C GLY A 82 -9.03 -15.43 6.24
N LEU A 83 -9.54 -14.39 6.92
CA LEU A 83 -8.90 -13.07 6.97
C LEU A 83 -7.52 -13.14 7.62
N TYR A 84 -7.40 -13.85 8.74
CA TYR A 84 -6.12 -14.05 9.41
C TYR A 84 -5.13 -14.81 8.53
N LEU A 85 -5.59 -15.83 7.80
CA LEU A 85 -4.78 -16.62 6.88
C LEU A 85 -4.24 -15.76 5.72
N ILE A 86 -5.08 -14.99 5.03
CA ILE A 86 -4.67 -14.08 3.94
C ILE A 86 -3.65 -13.04 4.41
N LEU A 87 -3.80 -12.56 5.64
CA LEU A 87 -2.90 -11.54 6.19
C LEU A 87 -1.54 -12.12 6.62
N ASN A 88 -1.46 -13.44 6.86
CA ASN A 88 -0.28 -14.12 7.40
C ASN A 88 0.46 -15.03 6.42
N GLU A 89 -0.20 -15.75 5.52
CA GLU A 89 0.42 -16.62 4.50
C GLU A 89 0.96 -15.78 3.32
N ARG A 90 1.88 -14.87 3.64
CA ARG A 90 2.43 -13.85 2.74
C ARG A 90 3.47 -14.37 1.75
N HIS A 91 4.07 -15.51 2.02
CA HIS A 91 5.17 -16.08 1.21
C HIS A 91 4.67 -16.83 -0.03
N GLU A 92 3.43 -17.33 0.00
CA GLU A 92 2.83 -18.04 -1.13
C GLU A 92 2.33 -17.07 -2.22
N GLN A 93 2.09 -15.80 -1.86
CA GLN A 93 1.55 -14.78 -2.77
C GLN A 93 2.64 -14.03 -3.53
N ARG A 94 3.01 -14.51 -4.72
CA ARG A 94 4.18 -14.00 -5.47
C ARG A 94 3.89 -12.94 -6.53
N GLU A 95 2.68 -12.89 -7.10
CA GLU A 95 2.36 -12.04 -8.27
C GLU A 95 1.25 -11.04 -7.91
N LEU A 96 1.52 -10.21 -6.90
CA LEU A 96 0.60 -9.19 -6.42
C LEU A 96 0.54 -8.00 -7.41
N ILE A 97 -0.66 -7.51 -7.75
CA ILE A 97 -0.86 -6.49 -8.78
C ILE A 97 -0.51 -5.12 -8.25
N MET A 98 -1.03 -4.74 -7.08
CA MET A 98 -0.79 -3.41 -6.50
C MET A 98 0.66 -3.26 -6.02
N ARG A 99 1.28 -4.37 -5.59
CA ARG A 99 2.70 -4.43 -5.22
C ARG A 99 3.57 -4.82 -6.40
N SER A 100 3.45 -4.06 -7.49
CA SER A 100 4.26 -4.25 -8.70
C SER A 100 4.84 -2.94 -9.21
N PHE A 101 5.92 -3.06 -9.98
CA PHE A 101 6.60 -1.94 -10.63
C PHE A 101 5.64 -1.11 -11.50
N LEU A 102 4.87 -1.77 -12.38
CA LEU A 102 3.96 -1.07 -13.28
C LEU A 102 2.84 -0.37 -12.52
N PHE A 103 2.31 -1.00 -11.47
CA PHE A 103 1.26 -0.38 -10.65
C PHE A 103 1.78 0.86 -9.95
N VAL A 104 3.00 0.83 -9.39
CA VAL A 104 3.59 2.00 -8.73
C VAL A 104 3.79 3.16 -9.71
N ILE A 105 4.17 2.89 -10.97
CA ILE A 105 4.26 3.93 -12.00
C ILE A 105 2.89 4.56 -12.25
N VAL A 106 1.87 3.74 -12.46
CA VAL A 106 0.50 4.23 -12.68
C VAL A 106 0.02 5.02 -11.46
N TRP A 107 0.25 4.51 -10.25
CA TRP A 107 -0.07 5.19 -9.00
C TRP A 107 0.62 6.55 -8.91
N MET A 108 1.90 6.68 -9.27
CA MET A 108 2.61 7.97 -9.25
C MET A 108 1.95 8.99 -10.19
N VAL A 109 1.57 8.59 -11.40
CA VAL A 109 0.85 9.45 -12.34
C VAL A 109 -0.49 9.88 -11.76
N LEU A 110 -1.26 8.94 -11.21
CA LEU A 110 -2.55 9.23 -10.58
C LEU A 110 -2.41 10.10 -9.33
N ALA A 111 -1.34 9.95 -8.56
CA ALA A 111 -1.05 10.76 -7.38
C ALA A 111 -0.80 12.22 -7.76
N VAL A 112 -0.01 12.47 -8.81
CA VAL A 112 0.20 13.82 -9.35
C VAL A 112 -1.12 14.42 -9.83
N LEU A 113 -1.90 13.67 -10.62
CA LEU A 113 -3.22 14.13 -11.10
C LEU A 113 -4.19 14.41 -9.94
N THR A 114 -4.17 13.60 -8.89
CA THR A 114 -5.00 13.80 -7.71
C THR A 114 -4.67 15.12 -7.01
N ILE A 115 -3.38 15.42 -6.84
CA ILE A 115 -2.96 16.67 -6.20
C ILE A 115 -3.33 17.90 -7.06
N THR A 116 -3.18 17.81 -8.38
CA THR A 116 -3.43 18.95 -9.27
C THR A 116 -4.90 19.15 -9.62
N SER A 117 -5.69 18.08 -9.66
CA SER A 117 -7.01 18.09 -10.30
C SER A 117 -8.17 17.72 -9.37
N ILE A 118 -7.91 17.08 -8.23
CA ILE A 118 -8.96 16.64 -7.31
C ILE A 118 -9.03 17.61 -6.13
N THR A 119 -10.20 18.20 -5.88
CA THR A 119 -10.48 19.05 -4.71
C THR A 119 -11.01 18.25 -3.52
N SER A 120 -11.53 17.05 -3.75
CA SER A 120 -12.09 16.19 -2.69
C SER A 120 -11.04 15.79 -1.65
N PRO A 121 -11.24 16.15 -0.35
CA PRO A 121 -10.33 15.74 0.72
C PRO A 121 -10.23 14.21 0.84
N PHE A 122 -11.34 13.50 0.66
CA PHE A 122 -11.36 12.04 0.68
C PHE A 122 -10.49 11.43 -0.42
N GLY A 123 -10.61 11.92 -1.66
CA GLY A 123 -9.82 11.41 -2.79
C GLY A 123 -8.31 11.62 -2.61
N ARG A 124 -7.93 12.79 -2.08
CA ARG A 124 -6.55 13.10 -1.70
C ARG A 124 -6.03 12.18 -0.60
N GLY A 125 -6.82 12.03 0.47
CA GLY A 125 -6.51 11.11 1.55
C GLY A 125 -6.34 9.68 1.05
N PHE A 126 -7.27 9.18 0.24
CA PHE A 126 -7.23 7.84 -0.34
C PHE A 126 -5.95 7.57 -1.12
N MET A 127 -5.55 8.52 -1.97
CA MET A 127 -4.33 8.38 -2.76
C MET A 127 -3.05 8.42 -1.92
N LEU A 128 -3.02 9.29 -0.90
CA LEU A 128 -1.96 9.31 0.10
C LEU A 128 -1.88 7.98 0.86
N GLY A 129 -3.00 7.45 1.35
CA GLY A 129 -3.07 6.21 2.11
C GLY A 129 -2.53 5.01 1.33
N MET A 130 -2.93 4.88 0.06
CA MET A 130 -2.36 3.88 -0.84
C MET A 130 -0.85 4.04 -0.97
N GLY A 131 -0.38 5.27 -1.20
CA GLY A 131 1.04 5.58 -1.32
C GLY A 131 1.83 5.16 -0.08
N ILE A 132 1.34 5.52 1.11
CA ILE A 132 2.01 5.19 2.38
C ILE A 132 2.20 3.67 2.48
N HIS A 133 1.15 2.88 2.22
CA HIS A 133 1.26 1.42 2.24
C HIS A 133 2.28 0.91 1.22
N LEU A 134 2.18 1.36 -0.04
CA LEU A 134 3.06 0.90 -1.12
C LEU A 134 4.52 1.25 -0.86
N SER A 135 4.80 2.48 -0.47
CA SER A 135 6.15 2.94 -0.14
C SER A 135 6.73 2.18 1.05
N PHE A 136 5.92 1.93 2.07
CA PHE A 136 6.35 1.19 3.24
C PHE A 136 6.70 -0.25 2.90
N ASP A 137 5.81 -0.97 2.21
CA ASP A 137 6.08 -2.35 1.80
C ASP A 137 7.30 -2.41 0.83
N LEU A 138 7.44 -1.44 -0.08
CA LEU A 138 8.58 -1.36 -1.01
C LEU A 138 9.92 -1.19 -0.26
N ILE A 139 9.99 -0.22 0.66
CA ILE A 139 11.18 0.05 1.46
C ILE A 139 11.47 -1.14 2.37
N TYR A 140 10.44 -1.67 3.04
CA TYR A 140 10.60 -2.81 3.93
C TYR A 140 11.12 -4.03 3.18
N ASP A 141 10.55 -4.36 2.02
CA ASP A 141 10.95 -5.52 1.24
C ASP A 141 12.38 -5.32 0.68
N TYR A 142 12.73 -4.10 0.24
CA TYR A 142 14.09 -3.79 -0.23
C TYR A 142 15.18 -4.06 0.83
N PHE A 143 14.95 -3.64 2.07
CA PHE A 143 15.94 -3.76 3.14
C PHE A 143 15.88 -5.09 3.90
N TRP A 144 14.69 -5.64 4.13
CA TRP A 144 14.48 -6.79 5.02
C TRP A 144 13.95 -8.05 4.33
N ASN A 145 13.46 -7.99 3.08
CA ASN A 145 12.91 -9.16 2.40
C ASN A 145 13.22 -9.17 0.89
N LYS A 146 14.49 -9.47 0.57
CA LYS A 146 14.99 -9.44 -0.81
C LYS A 146 14.22 -10.36 -1.78
N GLU A 147 13.84 -11.56 -1.34
CA GLU A 147 13.04 -12.48 -2.17
C GLU A 147 11.71 -11.85 -2.58
N ARG A 148 11.03 -11.22 -1.61
CA ARG A 148 9.78 -10.51 -1.89
C ARG A 148 9.99 -9.24 -2.69
N PHE A 149 11.12 -8.56 -2.52
CA PHE A 149 11.46 -7.40 -3.33
C PHE A 149 11.62 -7.74 -4.82
N GLU A 150 12.18 -8.91 -5.15
CA GLU A 150 12.26 -9.40 -6.55
C GLU A 150 10.87 -9.52 -7.19
N GLN A 151 9.86 -9.90 -6.40
CA GLN A 151 8.50 -10.06 -6.89
C GLN A 151 7.89 -8.74 -7.37
N TRP A 152 8.33 -7.57 -6.89
CA TRP A 152 7.82 -6.29 -7.41
C TRP A 152 8.05 -6.13 -8.92
N PHE A 153 9.01 -6.86 -9.49
CA PHE A 153 9.37 -6.80 -10.90
C PHE A 153 8.83 -7.97 -11.71
N TRP A 154 7.91 -8.78 -11.18
CA TRP A 154 7.38 -10.00 -11.85
C TRP A 154 6.82 -9.74 -13.26
N GLN A 155 6.33 -8.52 -13.52
CA GLN A 155 5.78 -8.12 -14.82
C GLN A 155 6.87 -7.77 -15.86
N ILE A 156 8.11 -7.55 -15.42
CA ILE A 156 9.23 -7.22 -16.28
C ILE A 156 9.89 -8.53 -16.74
N LYS A 157 9.75 -8.86 -18.03
CA LYS A 157 10.26 -10.11 -18.62
C LYS A 157 11.79 -10.12 -18.86
N ARG A 158 12.55 -9.34 -18.09
CA ARG A 158 14.01 -9.29 -18.12
C ARG A 158 14.56 -9.20 -16.71
N GLU A 159 15.82 -9.56 -16.54
CA GLU A 159 16.52 -9.29 -15.30
C GLU A 159 16.66 -7.77 -15.09
N VAL A 160 16.29 -7.33 -13.91
CA VAL A 160 16.40 -5.94 -13.48
C VAL A 160 17.66 -5.80 -12.64
N GLY A 161 18.56 -4.92 -13.07
CA GLY A 161 19.84 -4.72 -12.42
C GLY A 161 19.70 -4.11 -11.01
N THR A 162 20.70 -4.34 -10.17
CA THR A 162 20.74 -3.82 -8.79
C THR A 162 20.65 -2.30 -8.73
N GLU A 163 21.29 -1.61 -9.67
CA GLU A 163 21.24 -0.14 -9.78
C GLU A 163 19.84 0.36 -10.14
N GLU A 164 19.16 -0.30 -11.07
CA GLU A 164 17.78 0.04 -11.47
C GLU A 164 16.81 -0.14 -10.30
N LYS A 165 16.96 -1.25 -9.56
CA LYS A 165 16.22 -1.54 -8.34
C LYS A 165 16.43 -0.47 -7.27
N ARG A 166 17.67 -0.03 -7.05
CA ARG A 166 17.99 1.03 -6.09
C ARG A 166 17.34 2.35 -6.50
N TRP A 167 17.46 2.73 -7.77
CA TRP A 167 16.84 3.95 -8.28
C TRP A 167 15.31 3.91 -8.19
N PHE A 168 14.69 2.76 -8.44
CA PHE A 168 13.25 2.59 -8.27
C PHE A 168 12.81 2.94 -6.84
N VAL A 169 13.47 2.38 -5.82
CA VAL A 169 13.15 2.67 -4.41
C VAL A 169 13.38 4.15 -4.07
N ILE A 170 14.49 4.74 -4.51
CA ILE A 170 14.82 6.15 -4.27
C ILE A 170 13.77 7.08 -4.90
N ILE A 171 13.43 6.84 -6.17
CA ILE A 171 12.48 7.67 -6.91
C ILE A 171 11.10 7.60 -6.26
N VAL A 172 10.59 6.39 -5.99
CA VAL A 172 9.27 6.21 -5.37
C VAL A 172 9.21 6.86 -3.99
N SER A 173 10.26 6.67 -3.17
CA SER A 173 10.36 7.29 -1.84
C SER A 173 10.41 8.81 -1.92
N THR A 174 11.17 9.36 -2.87
CA THR A 174 11.27 10.82 -3.06
C THR A 174 9.95 11.41 -3.51
N VAL A 175 9.32 10.80 -4.52
CA VAL A 175 8.02 11.24 -5.05
C VAL A 175 6.99 11.24 -3.93
N ILE A 176 6.86 10.16 -3.15
CA ILE A 176 5.85 10.14 -2.10
C ILE A 176 6.11 11.18 -1.01
N ILE A 177 7.36 11.40 -0.61
CA ILE A 177 7.69 12.44 0.38
C ILE A 177 7.28 13.81 -0.16
N LEU A 178 7.63 14.15 -1.40
CA LEU A 178 7.28 15.43 -2.02
C LEU A 178 5.77 15.62 -2.14
N LEU A 179 5.04 14.57 -2.54
CA LEU A 179 3.59 14.62 -2.70
C LEU A 179 2.84 14.63 -1.35
N SER A 180 3.38 14.00 -0.30
CA SER A 180 2.73 13.89 1.01
C SER A 180 2.40 15.24 1.64
N PHE A 181 3.27 16.25 1.45
CA PHE A 181 3.03 17.60 1.96
C PHE A 181 2.02 18.42 1.13
N LYS A 182 1.61 17.92 -0.04
CA LYS A 182 0.63 18.55 -0.93
C LYS A 182 -0.76 17.89 -0.87
N PHE A 183 -0.85 16.69 -0.30
CA PHE A 183 -2.12 16.00 -0.01
C PHE A 183 -2.89 16.64 1.16
#